data_AF-T1AVH1-F1
#
_entry.id   AF-T1AVH1-F1
#
_cell.length_a   1.000
_cell.length_b   1.000
_cell.length_c   1.000
_cell.angle_alpha   90.00
_cell.angle_beta   90.00
_cell.angle_gamma   90.00
#
_symmetry.space_group_name_H-M   'P 1'
#
loop_
_entity.id
_entity.type
_entity.pdbx_description
1 polymer ?
#
loop_
_entity_poly.entity_id
_entity_poly.type
_entity_poly.pdbx_seq_one_letter_code
_entity_poly.pdbx_strand_id
1 'polypeptide(L)'
;MIFEWDALRVLDQRLLPDEERYETLHRADDVAWAIECMMLRGAPLIGVAAAYGLALEARILAGHEKTFLEKLDQALVRLAATRPTAINLNRALIEGSRRIHAGGSPGSSCPGAP
;
A
#
# COMPACT_ATOMS: atom_id res chain seq x y z
N MET A 1 -5.09 8.51 -8.31
CA MET A 1 -4.47 7.16 -8.28
C MET A 1 -5.35 6.25 -9.08
N ILE A 2 -4.74 5.37 -9.87
CA ILE A 2 -5.44 4.35 -10.66
C ILE A 2 -4.91 3.01 -10.15
N PHE A 3 -5.83 2.16 -9.71
CA PHE A 3 -5.53 0.85 -9.13
C PHE A 3 -5.66 -0.22 -10.19
N GLU A 4 -4.61 -0.99 -10.41
CA GLU A 4 -4.55 -2.08 -11.39
C GLU A 4 -4.10 -3.37 -10.67
N TRP A 5 -4.44 -4.52 -11.22
CA TRP A 5 -4.26 -5.81 -10.55
C TRP A 5 -2.82 -6.09 -10.06
N ASP A 6 -1.82 -5.59 -10.77
CA ASP A 6 -0.40 -5.77 -10.50
C ASP A 6 0.38 -4.45 -10.37
N ALA A 7 -0.32 -3.31 -10.30
CA ALA A 7 0.31 -2.00 -10.25
C ALA A 7 -0.57 -0.91 -9.63
N LEU A 8 0.08 0.11 -9.10
CA LEU A 8 -0.53 1.36 -8.67
C LEU A 8 0.01 2.50 -9.51
N ARG A 9 -0.86 3.16 -10.28
CA ARG A 9 -0.46 4.36 -11.03
C ARG A 9 -0.81 5.61 -10.26
N VAL A 10 0.17 6.49 -10.11
CA VAL A 10 0.06 7.71 -9.31
C VAL A 10 0.44 8.93 -10.14
N LEU A 11 -0.28 10.03 -9.94
CA LEU A 11 0.06 11.32 -10.54
C LEU A 11 1.23 11.92 -9.76
N ASP A 12 2.29 12.33 -10.46
CA ASP A 12 3.41 13.01 -9.83
C ASP A 12 3.04 14.45 -9.48
N GLN A 13 2.69 14.67 -8.21
CA GLN A 13 2.26 15.99 -7.74
C GLN A 13 3.39 17.04 -7.71
N ARG A 14 4.65 16.65 -7.94
CA ARG A 14 5.79 17.57 -7.99
C ARG A 14 5.83 18.35 -9.29
N LEU A 15 5.26 17.78 -10.35
CA LEU A 15 5.29 18.34 -11.70
C LEU A 15 4.09 19.24 -11.98
N LEU A 16 3.08 19.23 -11.11
CA LEU A 16 1.94 20.12 -11.22
C LEU A 16 2.31 21.56 -10.83
N PRO A 17 1.76 22.57 -11.53
CA PRO A 17 0.75 22.48 -12.60
C PRO A 17 1.33 22.33 -14.02
N ASP A 18 2.66 22.28 -14.17
CA ASP A 18 3.33 22.38 -15.46
C ASP A 18 3.19 21.12 -16.33
N GLU A 19 3.20 19.94 -15.72
CA GLU A 19 3.08 18.66 -16.42
C GLU A 19 2.23 17.64 -15.63
N GLU A 20 1.29 17.00 -16.32
CA GLU A 20 0.53 15.87 -15.80
C GLU A 20 1.19 14.55 -16.21
N ARG A 21 1.97 13.97 -15.30
CA ARG A 21 2.68 12.71 -15.52
C ARG A 21 2.31 11.65 -14.50
N TYR A 22 2.06 10.45 -14.99
CA TYR A 22 1.73 9.29 -14.16
C TYR A 22 2.91 8.33 -14.08
N GLU A 23 3.24 7.90 -12.86
CA GLU A 23 4.25 6.90 -12.57
C GLU A 23 3.58 5.59 -12.12
N THR A 24 4.19 4.46 -12.47
CA THR A 24 3.66 3.12 -12.18
C THR A 24 4.50 2.47 -11.10
N LEU A 25 3.84 2.06 -10.01
CA LEU A 25 4.47 1.48 -8.82
C LEU A 25 4.03 0.02 -8.71
N HIS A 26 4.96 -0.89 -8.51
CA HIS A 26 4.70 -2.34 -8.56
C HIS A 26 4.86 -3.04 -7.21
N ARG A 27 5.54 -2.40 -6.24
CA ARG A 27 5.86 -3.01 -4.94
C ARG A 27 5.84 -1.99 -3.81
N ALA A 28 5.93 -2.47 -2.56
CA ALA A 28 5.89 -1.59 -1.39
C ALA A 28 7.03 -0.54 -1.39
N ASP A 29 8.22 -0.92 -1.85
CA ASP A 29 9.37 0.00 -1.94
C ASP A 29 9.12 1.17 -2.90
N ASP A 30 8.47 0.94 -4.04
CA ASP A 30 8.17 2.00 -5.02
C ASP A 30 7.20 3.03 -4.41
N VAL A 31 6.20 2.53 -3.69
CA VAL A 31 5.24 3.37 -2.95
C VAL A 31 5.94 4.13 -1.85
N ALA A 32 6.84 3.49 -1.12
CA ALA A 32 7.59 4.13 -0.06
C ALA A 32 8.45 5.29 -0.59
N TRP A 33 9.17 5.05 -1.69
CA TRP A 33 9.93 6.07 -2.39
C TRP A 33 9.06 7.21 -2.91
N ALA A 34 7.90 6.91 -3.49
CA ALA A 34 6.96 7.93 -3.98
C ALA A 34 6.44 8.85 -2.84
N ILE A 35 6.26 8.32 -1.63
CA ILE A 35 5.89 9.10 -0.45
C ILE A 35 7.07 9.98 0.01
N GLU A 36 8.27 9.41 0.11
CA GLU A 36 9.48 10.09 0.59
C GLU A 36 9.92 11.24 -0.33
N CYS A 37 9.88 11.01 -1.64
CA CYS A 37 10.20 12.04 -2.62
C CYS A 37 9.08 13.06 -2.83
N MET A 38 7.98 12.99 -2.06
CA MET A 38 6.82 13.89 -2.15
C MET A 38 6.06 13.83 -3.49
N MET A 39 6.25 12.78 -4.28
CA MET A 39 5.39 12.48 -5.44
C MET A 39 3.94 12.27 -4.98
N LEU A 40 3.78 11.58 -3.85
CA LEU A 40 2.51 11.43 -3.13
C LEU A 40 2.52 12.30 -1.86
N ARG A 41 1.59 13.25 -1.79
CA ARG A 41 1.39 14.09 -0.61
C ARG A 41 -0.10 14.18 -0.23
N GLY A 42 -0.34 14.48 1.05
CA GLY A 42 -1.67 14.47 1.67
C GLY A 42 -1.91 13.20 2.49
N ALA A 43 -2.25 13.37 3.78
CA ALA A 43 -2.38 12.25 4.72
C ALA A 43 -3.39 11.17 4.27
N PRO A 44 -4.59 11.51 3.74
CA PRO A 44 -5.53 10.50 3.24
C PRO A 44 -4.97 9.72 2.05
N LEU A 45 -4.32 10.41 1.10
CA LEU A 45 -3.74 9.81 -0.09
C LEU A 45 -2.62 8.83 0.24
N ILE A 46 -1.71 9.24 1.13
CA ILE A 46 -0.58 8.43 1.59
C ILE A 46 -1.08 7.14 2.25
N GLY A 47 -2.11 7.22 3.10
CA GLY A 47 -2.67 6.04 3.77
C GLY A 47 -3.19 5.00 2.78
N VAL A 48 -3.93 5.44 1.76
CA VAL A 48 -4.46 4.55 0.72
C VAL A 48 -3.33 3.98 -0.15
N ALA A 49 -2.37 4.81 -0.56
CA ALA A 49 -1.24 4.36 -1.36
C ALA A 49 -0.41 3.29 -0.64
N ALA A 50 -0.09 3.50 0.64
CA ALA A 50 0.68 2.55 1.43
C ALA A 50 -0.07 1.23 1.65
N ALA A 51 -1.37 1.27 1.95
CA ALA A 51 -2.17 0.06 2.07
C ALA A 51 -2.17 -0.76 0.77
N TYR A 52 -2.25 -0.06 -0.38
CA TYR A 52 -2.18 -0.72 -1.68
C TYR A 52 -0.79 -1.25 -2.02
N GLY A 53 0.28 -0.51 -1.67
CA GLY A 53 1.66 -0.97 -1.79
C GLY A 53 1.92 -2.26 -0.99
N LEU A 54 1.35 -2.37 0.20
CA LEU A 54 1.41 -3.61 1.00
C LEU A 54 0.67 -4.77 0.32
N ALA A 55 -0.49 -4.50 -0.31
CA ALA A 55 -1.24 -5.52 -1.06
C ALA A 55 -0.48 -5.99 -2.31
N LEU A 56 0.19 -5.08 -3.03
CA LEU A 56 1.08 -5.42 -4.14
C LEU A 56 2.24 -6.31 -3.68
N GLU A 57 2.85 -5.99 -2.53
CA GLU A 57 3.91 -6.80 -1.96
C GLU A 57 3.42 -8.20 -1.57
N ALA A 58 2.28 -8.29 -0.86
CA ALA A 58 1.67 -9.58 -0.52
C ALA A 58 1.42 -10.45 -1.76
N ARG A 59 0.97 -9.84 -2.87
CA ARG A 59 0.79 -10.54 -4.14
C ARG A 59 2.10 -11.09 -4.70
N ILE A 60 3.19 -10.30 -4.70
CA ILE A 60 4.52 -10.74 -5.13
C ILE A 60 5.01 -11.90 -4.25
N LEU A 61 4.73 -11.83 -2.95
CA LEU A 61 5.15 -12.80 -1.95
C LEU A 61 4.30 -14.08 -1.94
N ALA A 62 3.17 -14.14 -2.63
CA ALA A 62 2.25 -15.29 -2.61
C ALA A 62 2.92 -16.64 -2.98
N GLY A 63 4.04 -16.62 -3.73
CA GLY A 63 4.84 -17.81 -4.04
C GLY A 63 5.88 -18.20 -2.97
N HIS A 64 5.98 -17.46 -1.87
CA HIS A 64 7.03 -17.58 -0.85
C HIS A 64 6.48 -17.84 0.55
N GLU A 65 5.61 -18.86 0.70
CA GLU A 65 4.84 -19.15 1.92
C GLU A 65 5.67 -19.12 3.22
N LYS A 66 6.86 -19.73 3.23
CA LYS A 66 7.72 -19.82 4.42
C LYS A 66 8.24 -18.46 4.91
N THR A 67 8.46 -17.52 3.98
CA THR A 67 9.00 -16.18 4.30
C THR A 67 7.95 -15.09 4.12
N PHE A 68 6.70 -15.47 3.86
CA PHE A 68 5.64 -14.53 3.48
C PHE A 68 5.42 -13.48 4.56
N LEU A 69 5.18 -13.93 5.80
CA LEU A 69 4.91 -13.04 6.92
C LEU A 69 6.11 -12.14 7.24
N GLU A 70 7.32 -12.71 7.28
CA GLU A 70 8.55 -11.95 7.57
C GLU A 70 8.79 -10.83 6.54
N LYS A 71 8.65 -11.12 5.25
CA LYS A 71 8.83 -10.13 4.19
C LYS A 71 7.70 -9.11 4.15
N LEU A 72 6.47 -9.52 4.48
CA LEU A 72 5.34 -8.60 4.54
C LEU A 72 5.46 -7.63 5.73
N ASP A 73 5.95 -8.10 6.87
CA ASP A 73 6.25 -7.24 8.02
C ASP A 73 7.39 -6.25 7.71
N GLN A 74 8.43 -6.67 6.97
CA GLN A 74 9.47 -5.77 6.49
C GLN A 74 8.89 -4.65 5.61
N ALA A 75 7.99 -4.99 4.68
CA ALA A 75 7.32 -4.01 3.84
C ALA A 75 6.41 -3.06 4.64
N LEU A 76 5.72 -3.57 5.66
CA LEU A 76 4.94 -2.75 6.58
C LEU A 76 5.81 -1.75 7.33
N VAL A 77 6.94 -2.20 7.89
CA VAL A 77 7.91 -1.34 8.58
C VAL A 77 8.47 -0.28 7.62
N ARG A 78 8.83 -0.69 6.39
CA ARG A 78 9.34 0.20 5.35
C ARG A 78 8.36 1.33 5.01
N LEU A 79 7.09 0.99 4.83
CA LEU A 79 6.03 1.96 4.53
C LEU A 79 5.74 2.87 5.73
N ALA A 80 5.70 2.32 6.94
CA ALA A 80 5.51 3.11 8.16
C ALA A 80 6.66 4.10 8.41
N ALA A 81 7.89 3.72 8.08
CA ALA A 81 9.08 4.55 8.24
C ALA A 81 9.10 5.79 7.33
N THR A 82 8.34 5.79 6.22
CA THR A 82 8.29 6.93 5.28
C THR A 82 7.82 8.22 5.95
N ARG A 83 6.94 8.14 6.97
CA ARG A 83 6.49 9.29 7.77
C ARG A 83 6.17 8.88 9.22
N PRO A 84 7.12 9.04 10.18
CA PRO A 84 6.97 8.59 11.57
C PRO A 84 5.85 9.30 12.37
N THR A 85 5.25 10.36 11.85
CA THR A 85 4.15 11.11 12.49
C THR A 85 2.75 10.78 11.94
N ALA A 86 2.62 9.90 10.95
CA ALA A 86 1.34 9.56 10.33
C ALA A 86 0.58 8.49 11.15
N ILE A 87 -0.06 8.91 12.24
CA ILE A 87 -0.88 8.05 13.12
C ILE A 87 -1.96 7.25 12.35
N ASN A 88 -2.47 7.78 11.23
CA ASN A 88 -3.46 7.10 10.39
C ASN A 88 -2.86 5.96 9.55
N LEU A 89 -1.59 6.09 9.12
CA LEU A 89 -0.88 5.05 8.39
C LEU A 89 -0.61 3.84 9.29
N ASN A 90 -0.16 4.10 10.52
CA ASN A 90 0.02 3.05 11.52
C ASN A 90 -1.29 2.31 11.80
N ARG A 91 -2.43 3.00 11.92
CA ARG A 91 -3.73 2.33 12.13
C ARG A 91 -4.14 1.45 10.94
N ALA A 92 -3.99 1.93 9.70
CA ALA A 92 -4.34 1.16 8.52
C ALA A 92 -3.45 -0.08 8.33
N LEU A 93 -2.15 0.06 8.60
CA LEU A 93 -1.17 -1.03 8.54
C LEU A 93 -1.40 -2.06 9.66
N ILE A 94 -1.65 -1.62 10.90
CA ILE A 94 -1.98 -2.51 12.03
C ILE A 94 -3.27 -3.29 11.75
N GLU A 95 -4.31 -2.64 11.23
CA GLU A 95 -5.58 -3.31 10.90
C GLU A 95 -5.42 -4.31 9.75
N GLY A 96 -4.66 -3.95 8.70
CA GLY A 96 -4.34 -4.85 7.60
C GLY A 96 -3.57 -6.08 8.06
N SER A 97 -2.49 -5.87 8.83
CA SER A 97 -1.69 -6.96 9.41
C SER A 97 -2.52 -7.86 10.32
N ARG A 98 -3.40 -7.29 11.16
CA ARG A 98 -4.31 -8.06 12.01
C ARG A 98 -5.23 -8.97 11.19
N ARG A 99 -5.74 -8.53 10.04
CA ARG A 99 -6.59 -9.36 9.16
C ARG A 99 -5.81 -10.46 8.44
N ILE A 100 -4.56 -10.21 8.09
CA ILE A 100 -3.67 -11.23 7.52
C ILE A 100 -3.36 -12.31 8.57
N HIS A 101 -3.07 -11.90 9.81
CA HIS A 101 -2.83 -12.82 10.93
C HIS A 101 -4.10 -13.54 11.40
N ALA A 102 -5.27 -12.91 11.30
CA ALA A 102 -6.56 -13.52 11.63
C ALA A 102 -7.18 -14.32 10.46
N GLY A 103 -6.58 -14.27 9.27
CA GLY A 103 -7.13 -14.77 8.01
C GLY A 103 -7.08 -16.29 7.79
N GLY A 104 -6.99 -17.08 8.86
CA GLY A 104 -7.36 -18.49 8.85
C GLY A 104 -8.86 -18.68 9.13
N SER A 105 -9.75 -18.07 8.34
CA SER A 105 -11.17 -18.45 8.21
C SER A 105 -11.87 -17.64 7.10
N PRO A 106 -12.46 -18.29 6.07
CA PRO A 106 -13.30 -17.61 5.08
C PRO A 106 -14.72 -17.48 5.63
N GLY A 107 -15.11 -16.25 5.98
CA GLY A 107 -16.42 -15.93 6.55
C GLY A 107 -17.24 -14.99 5.67
N SER A 108 -17.96 -15.59 4.72
CA SER A 108 -19.31 -15.24 4.21
C SER A 108 -19.73 -13.80 3.84
N SER A 109 -20.19 -13.71 2.58
CA SER A 109 -21.36 -12.99 2.05
C SER A 109 -21.35 -11.45 1.99
N CYS A 110 -21.24 -10.93 0.76
CA CYS A 110 -21.85 -9.66 0.36
C CYS A 110 -23.39 -9.75 0.46
N PRO A 111 -24.07 -8.82 1.13
CA PRO A 111 -25.49 -8.60 0.90
C PRO A 111 -25.67 -7.86 -0.42
N GLY A 112 -26.74 -8.21 -1.14
CA GLY A 112 -26.99 -7.85 -2.54
C GLY A 112 -26.84 -6.36 -2.88
N ALA A 113 -26.22 -6.13 -4.03
CA ALA A 113 -26.39 -4.92 -4.82
C ALA A 113 -27.61 -5.11 -5.75
N PRO A 114 -28.33 -4.03 -6.11
CA PRO A 114 -29.64 -4.07 -6.78
C PRO A 114 -29.64 -4.69 -8.17
#